data_AF-A0A8J7T293-F1
#
_entry.id   AF-A0A8J7T293-F1
#
_cell.length_a   1.000
_cell.length_b   1.000
_cell.length_c   1.000
_cell.angle_alpha   90.00
_cell.angle_beta   90.00
_cell.angle_gamma   90.00
#
_symmetry.space_group_name_H-M   'P 1'
#
loop_
_entity.id
_entity.type
_entity.pdbx_description
1 polymer ?
#
loop_
_entity_poly.entity_id
_entity_poly.type
_entity_poly.pdbx_seq_one_letter_code
_entity_poly.pdbx_strand_id
1 'polypeptide(L)' 'MASDGLTVLLTRPAAQSRRFAAQVAGRLGPGVRVVIAPLMRIEPLAPLPALARGEVPVFTSESGVEAFAALGGHCAG' A
#
# COMPACT_ATOMS: atom_id res chain seq x y z
N MET A 1 30.64 9.73 18.58
CA MET A 1 31.07 9.00 17.37
C MET A 1 30.00 8.00 17.04
N ALA A 2 29.03 8.41 16.22
CA ALA A 2 28.03 7.51 15.71
C ALA A 2 28.55 7.01 14.36
N SER A 3 28.82 5.72 14.24
CA SER A 3 29.03 5.13 12.92
C SER A 3 27.63 5.05 12.31
N ASP A 4 27.13 6.18 11.79
CA ASP A 4 25.71 6.28 11.50
C ASP A 4 25.40 5.56 10.20
N GLY A 5 25.00 4.29 10.37
CA GLY A 5 24.38 3.51 9.33
C GLY A 5 23.20 4.24 8.70
N LEU A 6 22.90 3.89 7.44
CA LEU A 6 21.81 4.47 6.67
C LEU A 6 20.48 4.41 7.44
N THR A 7 19.78 5.55 7.52
CA THR A 7 18.42 5.64 8.08
C THR A 7 17.40 5.91 6.98
N VAL A 8 16.30 5.18 6.98
CA VAL A 8 15.20 5.28 6.00
C VAL A 8 13.89 5.66 6.71
N LEU A 9 13.29 6.78 6.31
CA LEU A 9 11.98 7.22 6.80
C LEU A 9 10.87 6.85 5.80
N LEU A 10 9.83 6.15 6.28
CA LEU A 10 8.69 5.72 5.46
C LEU A 10 7.40 6.43 5.91
N THR A 11 6.81 7.21 5.00
CA THR A 11 5.62 8.05 5.26
C THR A 11 4.33 7.56 4.61
N ARG A 12 4.40 6.47 3.85
CA ARG A 12 3.25 5.82 3.18
C ARG A 12 2.36 5.03 4.17
N PRO A 13 1.16 4.57 3.76
CA PRO A 13 0.27 3.79 4.61
C PRO A 13 0.96 2.63 5.33
N ALA A 14 0.55 2.36 6.57
CA ALA A 14 1.29 1.49 7.49
C ALA A 14 1.56 0.08 6.93
N ALA A 15 0.55 -0.56 6.32
CA ALA A 15 0.69 -1.90 5.74
C ALA A 15 1.76 -1.94 4.64
N GLN A 16 1.71 -0.96 3.73
CA GLN A 16 2.71 -0.80 2.68
C GLN A 16 4.09 -0.53 3.30
N SER A 17 4.21 0.42 4.25
CA SER A 17 5.48 0.73 4.93
C SER A 17 6.14 -0.52 5.54
N ARG A 18 5.37 -1.39 6.21
CA ARG A 18 5.91 -2.65 6.78
C ARG A 18 6.45 -3.60 5.69
N ARG A 19 5.70 -3.79 4.59
CA ARG A 19 6.16 -4.63 3.46
C ARG A 19 7.50 -4.15 2.89
N PHE A 20 7.67 -2.84 2.74
CA PHE A 20 8.91 -2.28 2.21
C PHE A 20 10.04 -2.24 3.22
N ALA A 21 9.76 -2.05 4.51
CA ALA A 21 10.75 -2.19 5.56
C ALA A 21 11.40 -3.60 5.54
N ALA A 22 10.60 -4.65 5.34
CA ALA A 22 11.11 -6.02 5.17
C ALA A 22 12.03 -6.16 3.94
N GLN A 23 11.65 -5.54 2.81
CA GLN A 23 12.49 -5.52 1.59
C GLN A 23 13.80 -4.75 1.79
N VAL A 24 13.76 -3.62 2.52
CA VAL A 24 14.93 -2.81 2.87
C VAL A 24 15.89 -3.62 3.73
N ALA A 25 15.40 -4.26 4.79
CA ALA A 25 16.22 -5.11 5.66
C ALA A 25 16.85 -6.28 4.89
N GLY A 26 16.07 -6.92 4.00
CA GLY A 26 16.56 -8.03 3.17
C GLY A 26 17.62 -7.64 2.13
N ARG A 27 17.64 -6.38 1.67
CA ARG A 27 18.58 -5.90 0.64
C ARG A 27 19.81 -5.19 1.20
N LEU A 28 19.64 -4.41 2.27
CA LEU A 28 20.69 -3.54 2.82
C LEU A 28 21.35 -4.12 4.08
N GLY A 29 20.83 -5.24 4.57
CA GLY A 29 21.32 -5.90 5.78
C GLY A 29 20.85 -5.24 7.08
N PRO A 30 21.21 -5.81 8.24
CA PRO A 30 20.68 -5.42 9.55
C PRO A 30 21.17 -4.06 10.06
N GLY A 31 22.15 -3.43 9.39
CA GLY A 31 22.69 -2.12 9.78
C GLY A 31 21.83 -0.92 9.36
N VAL A 32 20.78 -1.14 8.56
CA VAL A 32 19.85 -0.08 8.15
C VAL A 32 18.79 0.16 9.24
N ARG A 33 18.63 1.41 9.64
CA ARG A 33 17.54 1.81 10.55
C ARG A 33 16.33 2.23 9.75
N VAL A 34 15.20 1.55 9.91
CA VAL A 34 13.92 1.94 9.28
C VAL A 34 12.99 2.58 10.31
N VAL A 35 12.50 3.79 10.01
CA VAL A 35 11.50 4.51 10.81
C VAL A 35 10.20 4.57 10.00
N ILE A 36 9.11 4.05 10.58
CA ILE A 36 7.78 4.08 9.96
C ILE A 36 6.96 5.19 10.64
N ALA A 37 6.58 6.21 9.88
CA ALA A 37 5.79 7.36 10.33
C ALA A 37 4.68 7.68 9.31
N PRO A 38 3.60 6.89 9.27
CA PRO A 38 2.56 7.02 8.25
C PRO A 38 1.87 8.38 8.33
N LEU A 39 1.81 9.11 7.22
CA LEU A 39 1.13 10.41 7.14
C LEU A 39 -0.26 10.31 6.48
N MET A 40 -0.60 9.13 5.97
CA MET A 40 -1.84 8.85 5.26
C MET A 40 -2.36 7.45 5.58
N ARG A 41 -3.66 7.25 5.39
CA ARG A 41 -4.34 5.95 5.47
C ARG A 41 -5.21 5.75 4.24
N ILE A 42 -5.43 4.49 3.87
CA ILE A 42 -6.38 4.13 2.81
C ILE A 42 -7.73 3.86 3.49
N GLU A 43 -8.77 4.53 3.02
CA GLU A 43 -10.16 4.34 3.48
C GLU A 43 -11.02 3.94 2.28
N PRO A 44 -11.67 2.77 2.29
CA PRO A 44 -12.65 2.41 1.27
C PRO A 44 -13.85 3.36 1.33
N LEU A 45 -14.28 3.85 0.17
CA LEU A 45 -15.47 4.69 0.05
C LEU A 45 -16.58 3.92 -0.65
N ALA A 46 -17.74 3.88 0.00
CA ALA A 46 -18.97 3.28 -0.52
C ALA A 46 -19.99 4.37 -0.90
N PRO A 47 -20.91 4.08 -1.84
CA PRO A 47 -21.00 2.85 -2.64
C PRO A 47 -19.94 2.81 -3.74
N LEU A 48 -19.71 1.63 -4.31
CA LEU A 48 -18.97 1.51 -5.57
C LEU A 48 -19.70 2.28 -6.68
N PRO A 49 -18.98 2.86 -7.66
CA PRO A 49 -19.61 3.46 -8.81
C PRO A 49 -20.39 2.40 -9.61
N ALA A 50 -21.56 2.78 -10.13
CA ALA A 50 -22.33 1.91 -11.01
C ALA A 50 -21.57 1.75 -12.34
N LEU A 51 -21.41 0.50 -12.79
CA LEU A 51 -20.81 0.17 -14.08
C LEU A 51 -21.92 -0.22 -15.05
N ALA A 52 -21.99 0.45 -16.21
CA ALA A 52 -22.91 0.08 -17.27
C ALA A 52 -22.46 -1.22 -17.95
N ARG A 53 -23.39 -1.88 -18.65
CA ARG A 53 -23.07 -3.10 -19.39
C ARG A 53 -21.99 -2.83 -20.44
N GLY A 54 -20.88 -3.55 -20.35
CA GLY A 54 -19.73 -3.40 -21.25
C GLY A 54 -18.66 -2.44 -20.75
N GLU A 55 -18.88 -1.72 -19.65
CA GLU A 55 -17.83 -0.95 -18.99
C GLU A 55 -16.91 -1.87 -18.19
N VAL A 56 -15.60 -1.62 -18.27
CA VAL A 56 -14.58 -2.43 -17.60
C VAL A 56 -13.80 -1.54 -16.63
N PRO A 57 -13.76 -1.88 -15.33
CA PRO A 57 -13.00 -1.10 -14.37
C PRO A 57 -11.49 -1.25 -14.61
N VAL A 58 -10.76 -0.13 -14.56
CA VAL A 58 -9.30 -0.11 -14.59
C VAL A 58 -8.78 0.16 -13.19
N PHE A 59 -8.01 -0.79 -12.64
CA PHE A 59 -7.37 -0.63 -11.33
C PHE A 59 -5.93 -0.18 -11.50
N THR A 60 -5.58 0.96 -10.87
CA THR A 60 -4.24 1.55 -10.94
C THR A 60 -3.41 1.32 -9.68
N SER A 61 -3.98 0.66 -8.66
CA SER A 61 -3.29 0.34 -7.42
C SER A 61 -3.86 -0.92 -6.75
N GLU A 62 -3.02 -1.61 -5.98
CA GLU A 62 -3.40 -2.72 -5.10
C GLU A 62 -4.58 -2.34 -4.19
N SER A 63 -4.54 -1.16 -3.59
CA SER A 63 -5.59 -0.68 -2.69
C SER A 63 -6.95 -0.53 -3.38
N GLY A 64 -6.97 -0.19 -4.67
CA GLY A 64 -8.22 -0.10 -5.45
C GLY A 64 -8.87 -1.46 -5.68
N VAL A 65 -8.05 -2.49 -5.93
CA VAL A 65 -8.52 -3.88 -6.07
C VAL A 65 -9.06 -4.40 -4.73
N GLU A 66 -8.31 -4.17 -3.64
CA GLU A 66 -8.72 -4.57 -2.29
C GLU A 66 -10.06 -3.92 -1.89
N ALA A 67 -10.22 -2.61 -2.12
CA ALA A 67 -11.45 -1.90 -1.83
C ALA A 67 -12.63 -2.40 -2.67
N PHE A 68 -12.41 -2.66 -3.97
CA PHE A 68 -13.46 -3.20 -4.85
C PHE A 68 -13.97 -4.56 -4.36
N ALA A 69 -13.07 -5.48 -4.01
CA ALA A 69 -13.45 -6.78 -3.48
C ALA A 69 -14.17 -6.66 -2.13
N ALA A 70 -13.66 -5.83 -1.20
CA ALA A 70 -14.25 -5.64 0.12
C ALA A 70 -15.65 -5.01 0.08
N LEU A 71 -15.94 -4.19 -0.94
CA LEU A 71 -17.24 -3.54 -1.14
C LEU A 71 -18.21 -4.38 -1.99
N GLY A 72 -17.87 -5.63 -2.30
CA GLY A 72 -18.74 -6.57 -3.02
C GLY A 72 -18.70 -6.42 -4.55
N GLY A 73 -17.70 -5.72 -5.10
CA GLY A 73 -17.49 -5.64 -6.54
C GLY A 73 -17.16 -7.01 -7.14
N HIS A 74 -17.76 -7.31 -8.28
CA HIS A 74 -17.55 -8.55 -9.01
C HIS A 74 -17.40 -8.29 -10.52
N CYS A 75 -16.61 -9.10 -11.22
CA CYS A 75 -16.63 -9.12 -12.68
C CYS A 75 -17.83 -9.96 -13.14
N ALA A 76 -18.79 -9.36 -13.85
CA ALA A 76 -19.77 -10.14 -14.60
C ALA A 76 -19.06 -10.65 -15.86
N GLY A 77 -18.90 -11.98 -15.96
CA GLY A 77 -18.40 -12.65 -17.16
C GLY A 77 -19.44 -12.70 -18.27
#